data_AF-A0A8M3AXI5-F1
#
_entry.id   AF-A0A8M3AXI5-F1
#
_cell.length_a   1.000
_cell.length_b   1.000
_cell.length_c   1.000
_cell.angle_alpha   90.00
_cell.angle_beta   90.00
_cell.angle_gamma   90.00
#
_symmetry.space_group_name_H-M   'P 1'
#
loop_
_entity.id
_entity.type
_entity.pdbx_description
1 polymer ?
#
loop_
_entity_poly.entity_id
_entity_poly.type
_entity_poly.pdbx_seq_one_letter_code
_entity_poly.pdbx_strand_id
1 'polypeptide(L)'
;MALVPYDENVLPALSKLHQSSAEFTLANHRIRLSQDWKRLGVAAVVWDAAVVLCMFLEMGKVDLKGKRVIELGAGTGLVGIVAALLGANVTITDREPALEFLTANVHENIPQGRQKAVQDSI
;
A
#
# COMPACT_ATOMS: atom_id res chain seq x y z
N MET A 1 -6.79 10.48 -0.37
CA MET A 1 -6.76 11.96 -0.33
C MET A 1 -5.83 12.37 0.81
N ALA A 2 -4.88 13.27 0.56
CA ALA A 2 -3.95 13.76 1.57
C ALA A 2 -3.94 15.29 1.57
N LEU A 3 -3.75 15.89 2.74
CA LEU A 3 -3.50 17.31 2.92
C LEU A 3 -2.13 17.43 3.59
N VAL A 4 -1.19 18.10 2.91
CA VAL A 4 0.19 18.23 3.38
C VAL A 4 0.56 19.72 3.42
N PRO A 5 0.91 20.27 4.59
CA PRO A 5 1.53 21.59 4.68
C PRO A 5 2.86 21.59 3.91
N TYR A 6 3.10 22.61 3.08
CA TYR A 6 4.25 22.66 2.16
C TYR A 6 5.30 23.73 2.51
N ASP A 7 5.31 24.25 3.75
CA ASP A 7 6.29 25.26 4.16
C ASP A 7 7.72 24.67 4.35
N GLU A 8 8.73 25.54 4.33
CA GLU A 8 10.15 25.14 4.44
C GLU A 8 10.52 24.54 5.82
N ASN A 9 9.71 24.75 6.85
CA ASN A 9 9.81 24.09 8.15
C ASN A 9 9.02 22.79 8.13
N VAL A 10 9.48 21.87 7.29
CA VAL A 10 8.94 20.51 7.15
C VAL A 10 8.76 19.90 8.53
N LEU A 11 7.49 19.73 8.94
CA LEU A 11 7.12 19.09 10.20
C LEU A 11 7.92 17.79 10.34
N PRO A 12 8.49 17.47 11.53
CA PRO A 12 9.22 16.22 11.75
C PRO A 12 8.44 14.97 11.30
N ALA A 13 7.11 15.04 11.31
CA ALA A 13 6.21 14.00 10.82
C ALA A 13 6.42 13.63 9.34
N LEU A 14 6.75 14.60 8.47
CA LEU A 14 6.94 14.38 7.02
C LEU A 14 8.33 13.83 6.67
N SER A 15 9.27 13.80 7.62
CA SER A 15 10.60 13.21 7.41
C SER A 15 10.54 11.73 7.01
N LYS A 16 9.49 11.02 7.42
CA LYS A 16 9.24 9.60 7.08
C LYS A 16 8.99 9.38 5.58
N LEU A 17 8.47 10.38 4.86
CA LEU A 17 8.26 10.31 3.42
C LEU A 17 9.58 10.27 2.64
N HIS A 18 10.67 10.76 3.25
CA HIS A 18 12.01 10.76 2.65
C HIS A 18 12.80 9.48 2.92
N GLN A 19 12.25 8.55 3.71
CA GLN A 19 12.87 7.23 3.93
C GLN A 19 12.68 6.35 2.69
N SER A 20 13.69 5.57 2.31
CA SER A 20 13.65 4.69 1.14
C SER A 20 12.76 3.46 1.30
N SER A 21 12.32 3.16 2.52
CA SER A 21 11.39 2.07 2.80
C SER A 21 10.58 2.33 4.06
N ALA A 22 9.38 1.75 4.13
CA ALA A 22 8.57 1.66 5.32
C ALA A 22 8.29 0.19 5.67
N GLU A 23 8.26 -0.14 6.95
CA GLU A 23 7.98 -1.50 7.43
C GLU A 23 6.79 -1.51 8.38
N PHE A 24 5.92 -2.50 8.22
CA PHE A 24 4.71 -2.69 9.01
C PHE A 24 4.57 -4.15 9.43
N THR A 25 3.88 -4.38 10.55
CA THR A 25 3.38 -5.70 10.92
C THR A 25 1.86 -5.64 10.90
N LEU A 26 1.25 -6.23 9.86
CA LEU A 26 -0.19 -6.18 9.57
C LEU A 26 -0.65 -7.53 9.02
N ALA A 27 -1.88 -7.93 9.34
CA ALA A 27 -2.47 -9.22 9.02
C ALA A 27 -1.58 -10.42 9.45
N ASN A 28 -0.83 -10.29 10.56
CA ASN A 28 0.21 -11.23 10.99
C ASN A 28 1.38 -11.45 10.01
N HIS A 29 1.65 -10.48 9.12
CA HIS A 29 2.78 -10.51 8.20
C HIS A 29 3.66 -9.28 8.40
N ARG A 30 4.97 -9.45 8.21
CA ARG A 30 5.90 -8.33 8.06
C ARG A 30 5.84 -7.86 6.61
N ILE A 31 5.43 -6.60 6.42
CA ILE A 31 5.29 -5.98 5.11
C ILE A 31 6.38 -4.92 5.00
N ARG A 32 7.18 -4.98 3.92
CA ARG A 32 8.22 -4.01 3.61
C ARG A 32 7.90 -3.35 2.28
N LEU A 33 7.73 -2.04 2.29
CA LEU A 33 7.41 -1.25 1.11
C LEU A 33 8.58 -0.35 0.77
N SER A 34 9.04 -0.42 -0.46
CA SER A 34 9.94 0.57 -1.03
C SER A 34 9.20 1.92 -1.13
N GLN A 35 9.95 3.01 -0.96
CA GLN A 35 9.46 4.39 -1.08
C GLN A 35 10.43 5.24 -1.92
N ASP A 36 9.89 6.14 -2.75
CA ASP A 36 10.68 7.00 -3.63
C ASP A 36 10.00 8.36 -3.85
N TRP A 37 9.96 9.18 -2.80
CA TRP A 37 9.38 10.52 -2.82
C TRP A 37 10.00 11.43 -3.89
N LYS A 38 11.30 11.28 -4.18
CA LYS A 38 12.01 12.16 -5.11
C LYS A 38 11.65 11.88 -6.56
N ARG A 39 11.49 10.61 -6.94
CA ARG A 39 11.23 10.22 -8.34
C ARG A 39 9.75 10.17 -8.68
N LEU A 40 8.93 9.64 -7.78
CA LEU A 40 7.52 9.31 -8.04
C LEU A 40 6.54 10.09 -7.13
N GLY A 41 7.08 10.91 -6.22
CA GLY A 41 6.28 11.82 -5.39
C GLY A 41 5.24 11.08 -4.57
N VAL A 42 4.01 11.60 -4.62
CA VAL A 42 2.88 11.16 -3.78
C VAL A 42 2.48 9.70 -3.95
N ALA A 43 2.80 9.08 -5.09
CA ALA A 43 2.44 7.69 -5.37
C ALA A 43 3.41 6.69 -4.74
N ALA A 44 4.63 7.11 -4.39
CA ALA A 44 5.69 6.22 -3.92
C ALA A 44 5.99 6.39 -2.42
N VAL A 45 4.98 6.78 -1.64
CA VAL A 45 5.07 6.86 -0.18
C VAL A 45 3.82 6.29 0.45
N VAL A 46 3.96 5.76 1.66
CA VAL A 46 2.83 5.27 2.45
C VAL A 46 2.20 6.45 3.19
N TRP A 47 0.93 6.71 2.89
CA TRP A 47 0.14 7.72 3.59
C TRP A 47 -0.47 7.14 4.87
N ASP A 48 -0.57 7.96 5.93
CA ASP A 48 -1.12 7.54 7.22
C ASP A 48 -2.53 6.95 7.10
N ALA A 49 -3.36 7.47 6.18
CA ALA A 49 -4.70 6.95 5.93
C ALA A 49 -4.68 5.48 5.45
N ALA A 50 -3.66 5.06 4.70
CA ALA A 50 -3.51 3.67 4.26
C ALA A 50 -3.23 2.76 5.47
N VAL A 51 -2.39 3.20 6.40
CA VAL A 51 -2.08 2.47 7.64
C VAL A 51 -3.33 2.31 8.50
N VAL A 52 -4.09 3.40 8.70
CA VAL A 52 -5.35 3.39 9.46
C VAL A 52 -6.37 2.45 8.83
N LEU A 53 -6.51 2.46 7.51
CA LEU A 53 -7.41 1.55 6.81
C LEU A 53 -6.99 0.09 6.98
N CYS A 54 -5.69 -0.22 6.90
CA CYS A 54 -5.20 -1.58 7.13
C CYS A 54 -5.52 -2.07 8.55
N MET A 55 -5.29 -1.25 9.56
CA MET A 55 -5.66 -1.56 10.95
C MET A 55 -7.16 -1.83 11.07
N PHE A 56 -8.00 -1.01 10.42
CA PHE A 56 -9.45 -1.20 10.43
C PHE A 56 -9.87 -2.53 9.76
N LEU A 57 -9.25 -2.91 8.64
CA LEU A 57 -9.52 -4.19 7.98
C LEU A 57 -9.08 -5.38 8.86
N GLU A 58 -7.93 -5.27 9.53
CA GLU A 58 -7.40 -6.31 10.42
C GLU A 58 -8.30 -6.55 11.65
N MET A 59 -9.07 -5.55 12.09
CA MET A 59 -10.08 -5.73 13.14
C MET A 59 -11.20 -6.72 12.75
N GLY A 60 -11.27 -7.16 11.48
CA GLY A 60 -12.21 -8.18 11.02
C GLY A 60 -13.67 -7.72 10.95
N LYS A 61 -13.93 -6.40 11.03
CA LYS A 61 -15.28 -5.83 10.88
C LYS A 61 -15.80 -5.90 9.44
N VAL A 62 -14.91 -6.10 8.49
CA VAL A 62 -15.21 -6.29 7.07
C VAL A 62 -14.73 -7.69 6.68
N ASP A 63 -15.64 -8.57 6.26
CA ASP A 63 -15.27 -9.91 5.76
C ASP A 63 -14.76 -9.82 4.32
N LEU A 64 -13.45 -9.99 4.17
CA LEU A 64 -12.74 -9.96 2.89
C LEU A 64 -12.51 -11.36 2.31
N LYS A 65 -12.72 -12.43 3.07
CA LYS A 65 -12.27 -13.77 2.69
C LYS A 65 -12.99 -14.26 1.44
N GLY A 66 -12.23 -14.53 0.38
CA GLY A 66 -12.73 -14.98 -0.92
C GLY A 66 -13.51 -13.93 -1.71
N LYS A 67 -13.62 -12.68 -1.21
CA LYS A 67 -14.31 -11.59 -1.91
C LYS A 67 -13.44 -11.05 -3.04
N ARG A 68 -14.07 -10.50 -4.07
CA ARG A 68 -13.38 -9.70 -5.09
C ARG A 68 -13.35 -8.26 -4.63
N VAL A 69 -12.16 -7.68 -4.59
CA VAL A 69 -11.90 -6.32 -4.10
C VAL A 69 -11.09 -5.58 -5.14
N ILE A 70 -11.32 -4.27 -5.28
CA ILE A 70 -10.51 -3.39 -6.09
C ILE A 70 -9.99 -2.24 -5.22
N GLU A 71 -8.69 -1.98 -5.26
CA GLU A 71 -8.07 -0.79 -4.67
C GLU A 71 -7.84 0.23 -5.78
N LEU A 72 -8.29 1.48 -5.58
CA LEU A 72 -8.13 2.57 -6.53
C LEU A 72 -7.13 3.59 -5.99
N GLY A 73 -6.08 3.88 -6.76
CA GLY A 73 -5.03 4.83 -6.34
C GLY A 73 -4.18 4.25 -5.22
N ALA A 74 -3.66 3.04 -5.46
CA ALA A 74 -2.97 2.22 -4.47
C ALA A 74 -1.59 2.78 -4.04
N GLY A 75 -0.94 3.57 -4.89
CA GLY A 75 0.40 4.08 -4.69
C GLY A 75 1.42 2.96 -4.44
N THR A 76 1.79 2.78 -3.17
CA THR A 76 2.71 1.71 -2.73
C THR A 76 2.06 0.32 -2.68
N GLY A 77 0.73 0.24 -2.65
CA GLY A 77 -0.02 -1.02 -2.63
C GLY A 77 -0.31 -1.58 -1.23
N LEU A 78 -0.03 -0.84 -0.15
CA LEU A 78 -0.16 -1.34 1.22
C LEU A 78 -1.54 -1.96 1.50
N VAL A 79 -2.62 -1.28 1.13
CA VAL A 79 -3.98 -1.72 1.49
C VAL A 79 -4.36 -2.96 0.69
N GLY A 80 -4.07 -3.00 -0.61
CA GLY A 80 -4.33 -4.15 -1.47
C GLY A 80 -3.54 -5.38 -1.04
N ILE A 81 -2.29 -5.20 -0.62
CA ILE A 81 -1.47 -6.26 -0.03
C ILE A 81 -2.14 -6.80 1.23
N VAL A 82 -2.52 -5.92 2.17
CA VAL A 82 -3.19 -6.35 3.42
C VAL A 82 -4.52 -7.05 3.13
N ALA A 83 -5.32 -6.54 2.20
CA ALA A 83 -6.58 -7.17 1.79
C ALA A 83 -6.36 -8.58 1.21
N ALA A 84 -5.31 -8.76 0.39
CA ALA A 84 -4.95 -10.06 -0.16
C ALA A 84 -4.46 -11.04 0.92
N LEU A 85 -3.67 -10.55 1.89
CA LEU A 85 -3.21 -11.35 3.04
C LEU A 85 -4.38 -11.80 3.94
N LEU A 86 -5.38 -10.93 4.12
CA LEU A 86 -6.66 -11.26 4.79
C LEU A 86 -7.55 -12.19 3.95
N GLY A 87 -7.17 -12.48 2.71
CA GLY A 87 -7.74 -13.54 1.88
C GLY A 87 -8.73 -13.09 0.81
N ALA A 88 -8.74 -11.80 0.45
CA ALA A 88 -9.45 -11.33 -0.74
C ALA A 88 -8.74 -11.74 -2.03
N ASN A 89 -9.50 -11.73 -3.13
CA ASN A 89 -9.00 -11.68 -4.50
C ASN A 89 -8.98 -10.21 -4.92
N VAL A 90 -7.80 -9.61 -5.05
CA VAL A 90 -7.63 -8.16 -5.12
C VAL A 90 -7.13 -7.75 -6.51
N THR A 91 -7.77 -6.75 -7.09
CA THR A 91 -7.23 -5.97 -8.20
C THR A 91 -6.68 -4.67 -7.63
N ILE A 92 -5.38 -4.43 -7.74
CA ILE A 92 -4.72 -3.26 -7.18
C ILE A 92 -4.41 -2.29 -8.33
N THR A 93 -4.98 -1.08 -8.28
CA THR A 93 -4.88 -0.14 -9.39
C THR A 93 -4.25 1.20 -9.01
N ASP A 94 -3.48 1.73 -9.95
CA ASP A 94 -3.01 3.10 -9.95
C ASP A 94 -2.74 3.52 -11.41
N ARG A 95 -2.43 4.79 -11.63
CA ARG A 95 -2.09 5.31 -12.95
C ARG A 95 -0.77 4.69 -13.41
N GLU A 96 -0.62 4.60 -14.73
CA GLU A 96 0.55 4.01 -15.42
C GLU A 96 1.92 4.38 -14.81
N PRO A 97 2.21 5.65 -14.42
CA PRO A 97 3.52 6.00 -13.85
C PRO A 97 3.86 5.32 -12.52
N ALA A 98 2.85 4.83 -11.78
CA ALA A 98 3.03 4.17 -10.49
C ALA A 98 3.06 2.64 -10.59
N LEU A 99 2.63 2.07 -11.72
CA LEU A 99 2.40 0.62 -11.84
C LEU A 99 3.65 -0.23 -11.64
N GLU A 100 4.77 0.12 -12.27
CA GLU A 100 6.02 -0.64 -12.12
C GLU A 100 6.44 -0.72 -10.64
N PHE A 101 6.33 0.41 -9.94
CA PHE A 101 6.68 0.53 -8.54
C PHE A 101 5.72 -0.23 -7.63
N LEU A 102 4.42 -0.11 -7.91
CA LEU A 102 3.36 -0.84 -7.23
C LEU A 102 3.58 -2.36 -7.36
N THR A 103 3.77 -2.87 -8.57
CA THR A 103 3.95 -4.30 -8.83
C THR A 103 5.17 -4.87 -8.12
N ALA A 104 6.27 -4.12 -8.05
CA ALA A 104 7.45 -4.55 -7.30
C ALA A 104 7.13 -4.74 -5.80
N ASN A 105 6.46 -3.76 -5.18
CA ASN A 105 6.03 -3.84 -3.78
C ASN A 105 5.05 -5.00 -3.54
N VAL A 106 4.08 -5.19 -4.43
CA VAL A 106 3.11 -6.29 -4.34
C VAL A 106 3.82 -7.63 -4.41
N HIS A 107 4.73 -7.81 -5.37
CA HIS A 107 5.45 -9.08 -5.55
C HIS A 107 6.35 -9.43 -4.36
N GLU A 108 6.98 -8.45 -3.72
CA GLU A 108 7.83 -8.66 -2.53
C GLU A 108 7.04 -9.13 -1.30
N ASN A 109 5.76 -8.76 -1.20
CA ASN A 109 4.97 -8.95 0.03
C ASN A 109 3.87 -10.01 -0.08
N ILE A 110 3.55 -10.49 -1.28
CA ILE A 110 2.53 -11.54 -1.49
C ILE A 110 3.19 -12.92 -1.53
N PRO A 111 2.82 -13.86 -0.64
CA PRO A 111 3.30 -15.23 -0.69
C PRO A 111 2.97 -15.90 -2.03
N GLN A 112 3.86 -16.76 -2.53
CA GLN A 112 3.71 -17.45 -3.83
C GLN A 112 2.34 -18.12 -4.01
N GLY A 113 1.80 -18.75 -2.96
CA GLY A 113 0.47 -19.38 -2.99
C GLY A 113 -0.71 -18.43 -3.19
N ARG A 114 -0.50 -17.11 -3.11
CA ARG A 114 -1.51 -16.07 -3.27
C ARG A 114 -1.30 -15.14 -4.47
N GLN A 115 -0.20 -15.28 -5.22
CA GLN A 115 0.07 -14.40 -6.36
C GLN A 115 -1.05 -14.41 -7.42
N LYS A 116 -1.73 -15.56 -7.62
CA LYS A 116 -2.87 -15.66 -8.55
C LYS A 116 -4.12 -14.91 -8.11
N ALA A 117 -4.22 -14.56 -6.83
CA ALA A 117 -5.34 -13.82 -6.26
C ALA A 117 -5.11 -12.30 -6.30
N VAL A 118 -3.97 -11.85 -6.83
CA VAL A 118 -3.62 -10.43 -6.95
C VAL A 118 -3.36 -10.10 -8.41
N GLN A 119 -3.94 -9.01 -8.88
CA GLN A 119 -3.72 -8.48 -10.22
C GLN A 119 -3.46 -6.98 -10.14
N ASP A 120 -2.42 -6.51 -10.83
CA ASP A 120 -2.14 -5.09 -10.97
C ASP A 120 -2.68 -4.59 -12.31
N SER A 121 -3.34 -3.42 -12.32
CA SER A 121 -3.92 -2.85 -13.55
C SER A 121 -4.04 -1.32 -13.48
N ILE A 122 -4.16 -0.65 -14.62
CA ILE A 122 -4.48 0.79 -14.72
C ILE A 122 -5.90 1.06 -14.23
#